data_AF-A0A1J4SM40-F1
#
_entry.id   AF-A0A1J4SM40-F1
#
_cell.length_a   1.000
_cell.length_b   1.000
_cell.length_c   1.000
_cell.angle_alpha   90.00
_cell.angle_beta   90.00
_cell.angle_gamma   90.00
#
_symmetry.space_group_name_H-M   'P 1'
#
loop_
_entity.id
_entity.type
_entity.pdbx_description
1 polymer ?
#
loop_
_entity_poly.entity_id
_entity_poly.type
_entity_poly.pdbx_seq_one_letter_code
_entity_poly.pdbx_strand_id
1 'polypeptide(L)'
;MKPITAAAAVLALFSAVLPITAYAQEERGEERVTLTTEDGWDLAARYLKASEGAPTVVLLHTQKSDMTEWTAWFKPMKRYGFGYLAMDLRGHGNSFIRPDGSTTTWRTFSTDGQDNEYNRMLRDVEAALAFLSTNSVTGESTVLAGSVLGANLAIKAAAIHPEVGMVIAISPVLNVNSVLSVNPLRAYGNRPLLMIGGADRARQYTEFQILNSTAKIACGKENAAVIIEARGFGPKLVNRYNIRRVLDWIKNPRLPEIVDFSTAAISGYEPQAAGENSFSDEEPGTLPADEYE
;
A
#
# COMPACT_ATOMS: atom_id res chain seq x y z
N MET A 1 -28.46 56.76 64.85
CA MET A 1 -29.13 56.92 63.54
C MET A 1 -28.14 56.54 62.44
N LYS A 2 -28.63 55.82 61.41
CA LYS A 2 -27.99 55.23 60.20
C LYS A 2 -26.94 56.12 59.48
N PRO A 3 -26.16 55.61 58.49
CA PRO A 3 -25.61 54.25 58.33
C PRO A 3 -24.13 54.21 57.87
N ILE A 4 -23.58 53.00 57.96
CA ILE A 4 -22.30 52.51 57.42
C ILE A 4 -22.37 52.46 55.89
N THR A 5 -21.33 52.92 55.18
CA THR A 5 -21.13 52.65 53.75
C THR A 5 -19.81 51.91 53.54
N ALA A 6 -19.92 50.65 53.16
CA ALA A 6 -18.83 49.79 52.73
C ALA A 6 -18.62 49.99 51.22
N ALA A 7 -17.42 50.36 50.80
CA ALA A 7 -17.02 50.38 49.40
C ALA A 7 -16.49 48.99 49.03
N ALA A 8 -17.26 48.24 48.25
CA ALA A 8 -16.85 46.97 47.66
C ALA A 8 -16.00 47.25 46.41
N ALA A 9 -14.71 46.90 46.45
CA ALA A 9 -13.86 46.87 45.27
C ALA A 9 -14.14 45.57 44.49
N VAL A 10 -14.79 45.69 43.33
CA VAL A 10 -14.99 44.58 42.40
C VAL A 10 -13.74 44.48 41.51
N LEU A 11 -12.90 43.48 41.79
CA LEU A 11 -11.75 43.12 40.96
C LEU A 11 -12.28 42.30 39.76
N ALA A 12 -12.40 42.94 38.59
CA ALA A 12 -12.78 42.26 37.35
C ALA A 12 -11.58 41.47 36.81
N LEU A 13 -11.58 40.14 37.00
CA LEU A 13 -10.66 39.23 36.32
C LEU A 13 -11.05 39.14 34.84
N PHE A 14 -10.30 39.81 33.96
CA PHE A 14 -10.37 39.58 32.52
C PHE A 14 -9.68 38.25 32.19
N SER A 15 -10.46 37.16 32.08
CA SER A 15 -9.97 35.93 31.43
C SER A 15 -9.80 36.20 29.94
N ALA A 16 -8.57 36.40 29.51
CA ALA A 16 -8.21 36.42 28.09
C ALA A 16 -8.41 35.01 27.51
N VAL A 17 -9.57 34.78 26.88
CA VAL A 17 -9.80 33.60 26.04
C VAL A 17 -9.06 33.85 24.74
N LEU A 18 -7.86 33.28 24.61
CA LEU A 18 -7.16 33.24 23.33
C LEU A 18 -8.00 32.40 22.35
N PRO A 19 -8.39 32.93 21.18
CA PRO A 19 -9.08 32.13 20.19
C PRO A 19 -8.10 31.05 19.71
N ILE A 20 -8.44 29.79 19.98
CA ILE A 20 -7.84 28.64 19.31
C ILE A 20 -8.27 28.81 17.84
N THR A 21 -7.41 29.42 17.03
CA THR A 21 -7.55 29.40 15.59
C THR A 21 -7.40 27.94 15.17
N ALA A 22 -8.52 27.24 15.06
CA ALA A 22 -8.57 25.99 14.34
C ALA A 22 -8.01 26.30 12.94
N TYR A 23 -6.80 25.79 12.65
CA TYR A 23 -6.29 25.79 11.29
C TYR A 23 -7.35 25.07 10.45
N ALA A 24 -8.12 25.84 9.69
CA ALA A 24 -8.98 25.29 8.66
C ALA A 24 -8.04 24.57 7.70
N GLN A 25 -7.95 23.26 7.83
CA GLN A 25 -7.21 22.44 6.89
C GLN A 25 -7.87 22.68 5.54
N GLU A 26 -7.16 23.36 4.65
CA GLU A 26 -7.63 23.63 3.30
C GLU A 26 -8.10 22.30 2.71
N GLU A 27 -9.39 22.25 2.35
CA GLU A 27 -10.03 21.04 1.84
C GLU A 27 -9.34 20.67 0.54
N ARG A 28 -8.37 19.74 0.60
CA ARG A 28 -7.64 19.26 -0.58
C ARG A 28 -8.65 18.73 -1.60
N GLY A 29 -8.79 19.45 -2.71
CA GLY A 29 -9.70 19.15 -3.81
C GLY A 29 -9.10 18.10 -4.73
N GLU A 30 -9.94 17.20 -5.21
CA GLU A 30 -9.56 16.29 -6.29
C GLU A 30 -9.86 16.95 -7.64
N GLU A 31 -8.91 16.82 -8.57
CA GLU A 31 -8.97 17.36 -9.92
C GLU A 31 -9.07 16.24 -10.94
N ARG A 32 -9.77 16.50 -12.05
CA ARG A 32 -9.70 15.67 -13.25
C ARG A 32 -8.61 16.23 -14.15
N VAL A 33 -7.70 15.37 -14.56
CA VAL A 33 -6.54 15.74 -15.37
C VAL A 33 -6.39 14.78 -16.55
N THR A 34 -5.69 15.25 -17.58
CA THR A 34 -5.32 14.44 -18.74
C THR A 34 -3.81 14.22 -18.71
N LEU A 35 -3.38 12.98 -18.89
CA LEU A 35 -1.97 12.62 -19.01
C LEU A 35 -1.68 12.31 -20.48
N THR A 36 -0.79 13.08 -21.10
CA THR A 36 -0.37 12.83 -22.49
C THR A 36 0.87 11.94 -22.50
N THR A 37 0.79 10.79 -23.15
CA THR A 37 1.93 9.87 -23.32
C THR A 37 2.87 10.32 -24.42
N GLU A 38 4.10 9.81 -24.42
CA GLU A 38 5.08 10.08 -25.50
C GLU A 38 4.54 9.67 -26.88
N ASP A 39 3.74 8.60 -26.95
CA ASP A 39 3.12 8.12 -28.18
C ASP A 39 1.74 8.75 -28.48
N GLY A 40 1.40 9.85 -27.79
CA GLY A 40 0.27 10.72 -28.14
C GLY A 40 -1.08 10.27 -27.62
N TRP A 41 -1.14 9.34 -26.67
CA TRP A 41 -2.40 9.01 -25.99
C TRP A 41 -2.73 10.06 -24.94
N ASP A 42 -4.00 10.46 -24.89
CA ASP A 42 -4.54 11.25 -23.79
C ASP A 42 -5.28 10.32 -22.82
N LEU A 43 -4.75 10.21 -21.61
CA LEU A 43 -5.26 9.32 -20.57
C LEU A 43 -6.06 10.11 -19.55
N ALA A 44 -7.26 9.64 -19.24
CA ALA A 44 -8.08 10.21 -18.18
C ALA A 44 -7.52 9.86 -16.80
N ALA A 45 -7.40 10.85 -15.92
CA ALA A 45 -6.94 10.65 -14.55
C ALA A 45 -7.63 11.56 -13.52
N ARG A 46 -7.55 11.14 -12.26
CA ARG A 46 -7.95 11.89 -11.07
C ARG A 46 -6.72 12.14 -10.21
N TYR A 47 -6.48 13.40 -9.90
CA TYR A 47 -5.33 13.84 -9.11
C TYR A 47 -5.79 14.49 -7.81
N LEU A 48 -5.17 14.09 -6.70
CA LEU A 48 -5.26 14.77 -5.42
C LEU A 48 -3.84 15.08 -4.96
N LYS A 49 -3.53 16.36 -4.77
CA LYS A 49 -2.24 16.81 -4.24
C LYS A 49 -2.03 16.27 -2.82
N ALA A 50 -0.83 15.77 -2.53
CA ALA A 50 -0.45 15.36 -1.18
C ALA A 50 -0.40 16.57 -0.22
N SER A 51 -0.62 16.32 1.06
CA SER A 51 -0.19 17.24 2.12
C SER A 51 1.34 17.39 2.08
N GLU A 52 1.85 18.49 2.64
CA GLU A 52 3.29 18.71 2.74
C GLU A 52 4.01 17.52 3.42
N GLY A 53 5.11 17.06 2.81
CA GLY A 53 5.90 15.92 3.30
C GLY A 53 5.25 14.54 3.11
N ALA A 54 4.02 14.45 2.59
CA ALA A 54 3.35 13.19 2.35
C ALA A 54 3.58 12.68 0.91
N PRO A 55 3.67 11.37 0.69
CA PRO A 55 3.87 10.81 -0.65
C PRO A 55 2.62 10.91 -1.52
N THR A 56 2.81 10.80 -2.83
CA THR A 56 1.75 10.65 -3.83
C THR A 56 1.79 9.26 -4.44
N VAL A 57 0.63 8.60 -4.49
CA VAL A 57 0.53 7.23 -5.04
C VAL A 57 -0.05 7.26 -6.44
N VAL A 58 0.68 6.70 -7.41
CA VAL A 58 0.14 6.40 -8.74
C VAL A 58 -0.60 5.07 -8.68
N LEU A 59 -1.87 5.06 -9.09
CA LEU A 59 -2.77 3.92 -8.93
C LEU A 59 -3.07 3.27 -10.30
N LEU A 60 -2.53 2.06 -10.52
CA LEU A 60 -2.55 1.34 -11.80
C LEU A 60 -3.51 0.14 -11.75
N HIS A 61 -4.66 0.24 -12.40
CA HIS A 61 -5.71 -0.80 -12.32
C HIS A 61 -5.36 -2.07 -13.12
N THR A 62 -6.16 -3.13 -12.94
CA THR A 62 -6.05 -4.36 -13.76
C THR A 62 -6.72 -4.24 -15.12
N GLN A 63 -6.39 -5.11 -16.08
CA GLN A 63 -6.92 -5.11 -17.46
C GLN A 63 -8.45 -5.01 -17.57
N LYS A 64 -9.20 -5.66 -16.69
CA LYS A 64 -10.67 -5.70 -16.80
C LYS A 64 -11.35 -4.65 -15.92
N SER A 65 -10.67 -3.53 -15.68
CA SER A 65 -11.12 -2.45 -14.80
C SER A 65 -10.70 -1.08 -15.35
N ASP A 66 -10.78 -0.08 -14.49
CA ASP A 66 -10.50 1.34 -14.72
C ASP A 66 -10.15 1.99 -13.36
N MET A 67 -9.93 3.29 -13.31
CA MET A 67 -9.55 4.02 -12.09
C MET A 67 -10.54 3.87 -10.93
N THR A 68 -11.80 3.50 -11.18
CA THR A 68 -12.82 3.31 -10.13
C THR A 68 -12.53 2.12 -9.23
N GLU A 69 -11.64 1.21 -9.65
CA GLU A 69 -11.09 0.12 -8.84
C GLU A 69 -10.58 0.60 -7.47
N TRP A 70 -10.05 1.83 -7.44
CA TRP A 70 -9.42 2.43 -6.27
C TRP A 70 -10.38 3.19 -5.35
N THR A 71 -11.69 3.08 -5.55
CA THR A 71 -12.70 3.81 -4.75
C THR A 71 -12.54 3.59 -3.23
N ALA A 72 -12.14 2.38 -2.81
CA ALA A 72 -11.90 2.07 -1.40
C ALA A 72 -10.66 2.77 -0.81
N TRP A 73 -9.75 3.27 -1.66
CA TRP A 73 -8.49 3.90 -1.26
C TRP A 73 -8.63 5.42 -1.09
N PHE A 74 -9.40 6.10 -1.94
CA PHE A 74 -9.42 7.57 -2.02
C PHE A 74 -9.69 8.25 -0.67
N LYS A 75 -10.76 7.85 0.04
CA LYS A 75 -11.12 8.47 1.32
C LYS A 75 -10.08 8.18 2.43
N PRO A 76 -9.64 6.92 2.64
CA PRO A 76 -8.52 6.64 3.53
C PRO A 76 -7.24 7.44 3.20
N MET A 77 -6.84 7.51 1.93
CA MET A 77 -5.64 8.25 1.52
C MET A 77 -5.75 9.75 1.79
N LYS A 78 -6.90 10.37 1.45
CA LYS A 78 -7.16 11.78 1.77
C LYS A 78 -7.06 12.03 3.29
N ARG A 79 -7.53 11.11 4.13
CA ARG A 79 -7.38 11.20 5.59
C ARG A 79 -5.94 11.04 6.08
N TYR A 80 -5.13 10.26 5.38
CA TYR A 80 -3.72 10.03 5.71
C TYR A 80 -2.79 11.19 5.34
N GLY A 81 -3.28 12.19 4.60
CA GLY A 81 -2.43 13.24 4.03
C GLY A 81 -1.82 12.85 2.68
N PHE A 82 -1.99 11.62 2.21
CA PHE A 82 -1.40 11.17 0.95
C PHE A 82 -2.05 11.84 -0.25
N GLY A 83 -1.27 12.03 -1.30
CA GLY A 83 -1.76 12.35 -2.63
C GLY A 83 -2.04 11.08 -3.43
N TYR A 84 -2.78 11.22 -4.52
CA TYR A 84 -2.89 10.14 -5.51
C TYR A 84 -3.04 10.66 -6.92
N LEU A 85 -2.64 9.82 -7.86
CA LEU A 85 -2.95 9.94 -9.29
C LEU A 85 -3.52 8.61 -9.77
N ALA A 86 -4.84 8.53 -9.87
CA ALA A 86 -5.54 7.35 -10.40
C ALA A 86 -5.88 7.58 -11.86
N MET A 87 -5.41 6.71 -12.74
CA MET A 87 -5.59 6.87 -14.18
C MET A 87 -6.33 5.68 -14.78
N ASP A 88 -6.97 5.91 -15.91
CA ASP A 88 -7.40 4.87 -16.83
C ASP A 88 -6.24 4.60 -17.80
N LEU A 89 -5.70 3.37 -17.80
CA LEU A 89 -4.69 2.94 -18.77
C LEU A 89 -5.26 2.97 -20.19
N ARG A 90 -4.41 3.10 -21.21
CA ARG A 90 -4.84 3.17 -22.63
C ARG A 90 -5.84 2.07 -22.98
N GLY A 91 -6.90 2.42 -23.70
CA GLY A 91 -8.00 1.52 -24.07
C GLY A 91 -8.93 1.11 -22.92
N HIS A 92 -8.80 1.68 -21.72
CA HIS A 92 -9.67 1.41 -20.57
C HIS A 92 -10.41 2.68 -20.14
N GLY A 93 -11.51 2.51 -19.39
CA GLY A 93 -12.31 3.62 -18.85
C GLY A 93 -12.56 4.72 -19.88
N ASN A 94 -12.15 5.95 -19.54
CA ASN A 94 -12.26 7.12 -20.41
C ASN A 94 -11.03 7.38 -21.29
N SER A 95 -10.01 6.52 -21.25
CA SER A 95 -8.79 6.57 -22.07
C SER A 95 -8.95 5.75 -23.35
N PHE A 96 -10.07 5.93 -24.07
CA PHE A 96 -10.44 5.11 -25.24
C PHE A 96 -10.14 5.75 -26.59
N ILE A 97 -9.60 6.97 -26.61
CA ILE A 97 -9.26 7.72 -27.83
C ILE A 97 -7.78 7.48 -28.16
N ARG A 98 -7.51 7.00 -29.37
CA ARG A 98 -6.16 6.81 -29.91
C ARG A 98 -5.57 8.14 -30.38
N PRO A 99 -4.24 8.22 -30.57
CA PRO A 99 -3.57 9.41 -31.12
C PRO A 99 -4.10 9.84 -32.50
N ASP A 100 -4.62 8.91 -33.30
CA ASP A 100 -5.22 9.17 -34.62
C ASP A 100 -6.69 9.66 -34.54
N GLY A 101 -7.23 9.86 -33.34
CA GLY A 101 -8.61 10.26 -33.09
C GLY A 101 -9.63 9.13 -33.15
N SER A 102 -9.24 7.90 -33.51
CA SER A 102 -10.13 6.74 -33.51
C SER A 102 -10.38 6.22 -32.10
N THR A 103 -11.51 5.55 -31.88
CA THR A 103 -11.82 4.92 -30.58
C THR A 103 -11.36 3.48 -30.53
N THR A 104 -10.94 3.01 -29.35
CA THR A 104 -10.57 1.61 -29.10
C THR A 104 -10.90 1.17 -27.68
N THR A 105 -10.81 -0.14 -27.44
CA THR A 105 -10.99 -0.76 -26.12
C THR A 105 -9.92 -1.81 -25.96
N TRP A 106 -9.46 -2.03 -24.73
CA TRP A 106 -8.47 -3.06 -24.40
C TRP A 106 -8.83 -4.45 -24.93
N ARG A 107 -10.12 -4.72 -25.12
CA ARG A 107 -10.68 -5.94 -25.74
C ARG A 107 -10.15 -6.20 -27.16
N THR A 108 -9.70 -5.18 -27.88
CA THR A 108 -9.13 -5.33 -29.24
C THR A 108 -7.61 -5.44 -29.24
N PHE A 109 -6.95 -5.33 -28.09
CA PHE A 109 -5.49 -5.38 -28.02
C PHE A 109 -4.99 -6.82 -28.14
N SER A 110 -3.84 -7.00 -28.80
CA SER A 110 -3.15 -8.29 -28.74
C SER A 110 -2.72 -8.58 -27.30
N THR A 111 -2.93 -9.83 -26.86
CA THR A 111 -2.52 -10.32 -25.54
C THR A 111 -1.19 -11.05 -25.54
N ASP A 112 -0.53 -11.15 -26.71
CA ASP A 112 0.77 -11.79 -26.86
C ASP A 112 1.78 -10.86 -27.54
N GLY A 113 3.06 -11.24 -27.51
CA GLY A 113 4.15 -10.46 -28.09
C GLY A 113 4.76 -9.42 -27.15
N GLN A 114 6.05 -9.12 -27.36
CA GLN A 114 6.79 -8.15 -26.55
C GLN A 114 6.42 -6.68 -26.89
N ASP A 115 5.95 -6.42 -28.11
CA ASP A 115 5.53 -5.10 -28.59
C ASP A 115 4.00 -4.95 -28.65
N ASN A 116 3.30 -5.52 -27.66
CA ASN A 116 1.86 -5.38 -27.57
C ASN A 116 1.44 -4.15 -26.75
N GLU A 117 0.16 -3.77 -26.86
CA GLU A 117 -0.37 -2.59 -26.17
C GLU A 117 -0.23 -2.68 -24.64
N TYR A 118 -0.26 -3.88 -24.06
CA TYR A 118 -0.06 -4.05 -22.62
C TYR A 118 1.38 -3.73 -22.19
N ASN A 119 2.38 -4.06 -22.98
CA ASN A 119 3.75 -3.64 -22.72
C ASN A 119 3.94 -2.14 -22.96
N ARG A 120 3.24 -1.57 -23.94
CA ARG A 120 3.24 -0.12 -24.22
C ARG A 120 2.56 0.72 -23.13
N MET A 121 1.73 0.12 -22.27
CA MET A 121 1.21 0.80 -21.06
C MET A 121 2.30 1.23 -20.09
N LEU A 122 3.55 0.79 -20.25
CA LEU A 122 4.67 1.39 -19.54
C LEU A 122 4.77 2.91 -19.81
N ARG A 123 4.48 3.35 -21.04
CA ARG A 123 4.42 4.78 -21.42
C ARG A 123 3.29 5.53 -20.70
N ASP A 124 2.22 4.83 -20.32
CA ASP A 124 1.13 5.40 -19.53
C ASP A 124 1.62 5.70 -18.11
N VAL A 125 2.42 4.79 -17.53
CA VAL A 125 3.05 4.99 -16.22
C VAL A 125 4.08 6.13 -16.29
N GLU A 126 4.87 6.20 -17.36
CA GLU A 126 5.85 7.29 -17.58
C GLU A 126 5.16 8.66 -17.69
N ALA A 127 4.02 8.75 -18.38
CA ALA A 127 3.21 9.98 -18.44
C ALA A 127 2.72 10.42 -17.06
N ALA A 128 2.37 9.46 -16.20
CA ALA A 128 1.99 9.73 -14.82
C ALA A 128 3.15 10.26 -13.98
N LEU A 129 4.33 9.65 -14.10
CA LEU A 129 5.54 10.11 -13.43
C LEU A 129 5.94 11.53 -13.91
N ALA A 130 5.85 11.79 -15.21
CA ALA A 130 6.12 13.11 -15.78
C ALA A 130 5.14 14.18 -15.28
N PHE A 131 3.85 13.84 -15.20
CA PHE A 131 2.83 14.72 -14.62
C PHE A 131 3.13 15.03 -13.15
N LEU A 132 3.48 14.02 -12.35
CA LEU A 132 3.83 14.21 -10.93
C LEU A 132 5.07 15.10 -10.77
N SER A 133 6.10 14.89 -11.58
CA SER A 133 7.31 15.73 -11.61
C SER A 133 6.98 17.19 -11.90
N THR A 134 6.13 17.45 -12.90
CA THR A 134 5.66 18.80 -13.25
C THR A 134 4.86 19.45 -12.13
N ASN A 135 4.20 18.64 -11.29
CA ASN A 135 3.45 19.09 -10.10
C ASN A 135 4.29 19.07 -8.80
N SER A 136 5.62 19.12 -8.93
CA SER A 136 6.59 19.20 -7.83
C SER A 136 6.58 17.99 -6.89
N VAL A 137 6.21 16.82 -7.39
CA VAL A 137 6.34 15.55 -6.66
C VAL A 137 7.59 14.83 -7.17
N THR A 138 8.56 14.59 -6.29
CA THR A 138 9.79 13.88 -6.64
C THR A 138 9.55 12.37 -6.77
N GLY A 139 10.44 11.67 -7.48
CA GLY A 139 10.43 10.21 -7.55
C GLY A 139 10.45 9.56 -6.15
N GLU A 140 11.27 10.09 -5.24
CA GLU A 140 11.40 9.57 -3.88
C GLU A 140 10.07 9.66 -3.09
N SER A 141 9.29 10.71 -3.35
CA SER A 141 7.95 10.91 -2.78
C SER A 141 6.83 10.21 -3.58
N THR A 142 7.18 9.44 -4.62
CA THR A 142 6.23 8.72 -5.46
C THR A 142 6.16 7.25 -5.08
N VAL A 143 4.94 6.74 -4.94
CA VAL A 143 4.64 5.32 -4.74
C VAL A 143 3.91 4.79 -5.96
N LEU A 144 4.37 3.70 -6.57
CA LEU A 144 3.60 3.01 -7.60
C LEU A 144 2.79 1.88 -6.97
N ALA A 145 1.46 1.96 -7.02
CA ALA A 145 0.57 0.92 -6.53
C ALA A 145 -0.26 0.37 -7.67
N GLY A 146 -0.30 -0.95 -7.82
CA GLY A 146 -1.04 -1.56 -8.92
C GLY A 146 -1.60 -2.94 -8.61
N SER A 147 -2.61 -3.35 -9.38
CA SER A 147 -3.26 -4.65 -9.23
C SER A 147 -3.11 -5.54 -10.48
N VAL A 148 -2.65 -6.78 -10.30
CA VAL A 148 -2.42 -7.78 -11.36
C VAL A 148 -1.60 -7.23 -12.54
N LEU A 149 -2.23 -6.75 -13.62
CA LEU A 149 -1.55 -6.04 -14.72
C LEU A 149 -0.83 -4.79 -14.20
N GLY A 150 -1.53 -3.94 -13.46
CA GLY A 150 -0.95 -2.74 -12.87
C GLY A 150 0.16 -3.05 -11.88
N ALA A 151 0.12 -4.20 -11.18
CA ALA A 151 1.20 -4.62 -10.28
C ALA A 151 2.48 -4.92 -11.05
N ASN A 152 2.36 -5.64 -12.18
CA ASN A 152 3.50 -5.92 -13.05
C ASN A 152 4.04 -4.64 -13.70
N LEU A 153 3.16 -3.73 -14.14
CA LEU A 153 3.55 -2.41 -14.66
C LEU A 153 4.28 -1.57 -13.60
N ALA A 154 3.80 -1.53 -12.36
CA ALA A 154 4.44 -0.81 -11.25
C ALA A 154 5.87 -1.33 -11.00
N ILE A 155 6.04 -2.65 -10.92
CA ILE A 155 7.37 -3.28 -10.75
C ILE A 155 8.27 -2.94 -11.95
N LYS A 156 7.73 -3.04 -13.17
CA LYS A 156 8.48 -2.77 -14.41
C LYS A 156 8.93 -1.32 -14.51
N ALA A 157 8.03 -0.37 -14.26
CA ALA A 157 8.33 1.05 -14.28
C ALA A 157 9.35 1.41 -13.20
N ALA A 158 9.16 0.95 -11.96
CA ALA A 158 10.11 1.27 -10.91
C ALA A 158 11.50 0.65 -11.14
N ALA A 159 11.61 -0.50 -11.82
CA ALA A 159 12.91 -1.04 -12.22
C ALA A 159 13.67 -0.15 -13.22
N ILE A 160 12.95 0.60 -14.05
CA ILE A 160 13.50 1.56 -15.03
C ILE A 160 13.74 2.94 -14.39
N HIS A 161 12.91 3.28 -13.40
CA HIS A 161 12.93 4.54 -12.65
C HIS A 161 13.40 4.30 -11.20
N PRO A 162 14.72 4.18 -10.96
CA PRO A 162 15.29 3.92 -9.64
C PRO A 162 15.00 5.04 -8.62
N GLU A 163 14.63 6.23 -9.09
CA GLU A 163 14.21 7.36 -8.26
C GLU A 163 12.86 7.13 -7.57
N VAL A 164 11.99 6.24 -8.07
CA VAL A 164 10.69 5.94 -7.43
C VAL A 164 10.90 5.36 -6.04
N GLY A 165 10.24 5.92 -5.03
CA GLY A 165 10.50 5.58 -3.62
C GLY A 165 10.15 4.14 -3.24
N MET A 166 8.99 3.64 -3.68
CA MET A 166 8.52 2.28 -3.34
C MET A 166 7.38 1.79 -4.23
N VAL A 167 7.10 0.47 -4.16
CA VAL A 167 6.03 -0.20 -4.92
C VAL A 167 5.07 -0.96 -4.00
N ILE A 168 3.76 -0.90 -4.30
CA ILE A 168 2.73 -1.77 -3.74
C ILE A 168 2.15 -2.63 -4.86
N ALA A 169 2.47 -3.92 -4.85
CA ALA A 169 2.05 -4.88 -5.85
C ALA A 169 0.91 -5.76 -5.30
N ILE A 170 -0.31 -5.56 -5.79
CA ILE A 170 -1.50 -6.32 -5.38
C ILE A 170 -1.73 -7.46 -6.36
N SER A 171 -1.63 -8.71 -5.90
CA SER A 171 -1.68 -9.91 -6.73
C SER A 171 -0.77 -9.84 -7.96
N PRO A 172 0.54 -9.55 -7.79
CA PRO A 172 1.45 -9.62 -8.92
C PRO A 172 1.50 -11.06 -9.44
N VAL A 173 1.69 -11.21 -10.75
CA VAL A 173 1.72 -12.50 -11.44
C VAL A 173 2.97 -12.60 -12.28
N LEU A 174 3.43 -13.80 -12.62
CA LEU A 174 4.66 -13.95 -13.40
C LEU A 174 4.55 -13.33 -14.80
N ASN A 175 3.36 -13.43 -15.38
CA ASN A 175 3.02 -12.93 -16.71
C ASN A 175 1.51 -12.63 -16.79
N VAL A 176 1.16 -11.46 -17.32
CA VAL A 176 -0.19 -11.13 -17.76
C VAL A 176 -0.10 -10.38 -19.09
N ASN A 177 -0.68 -10.95 -20.14
CA ASN A 177 -0.64 -10.41 -21.50
C ASN A 177 0.78 -10.03 -21.99
N SER A 178 1.77 -10.88 -21.71
CA SER A 178 3.18 -10.65 -22.01
C SER A 178 3.86 -9.54 -21.19
N VAL A 179 3.20 -8.98 -20.17
CA VAL A 179 3.85 -8.09 -19.18
C VAL A 179 4.46 -8.95 -18.08
N LEU A 180 5.76 -9.17 -18.17
CA LEU A 180 6.54 -10.02 -17.26
C LEU A 180 6.99 -9.24 -16.02
N SER A 181 6.98 -9.87 -14.85
CA SER A 181 7.39 -9.25 -13.58
C SER A 181 8.74 -9.72 -13.05
N VAL A 182 9.19 -10.94 -13.36
CA VAL A 182 10.38 -11.54 -12.73
C VAL A 182 11.67 -10.79 -13.03
N ASN A 183 11.95 -10.50 -14.31
CA ASN A 183 13.19 -9.81 -14.69
C ASN A 183 13.19 -8.35 -14.19
N PRO A 184 12.10 -7.57 -14.35
CA PRO A 184 12.06 -6.25 -13.74
C PRO A 184 12.17 -6.29 -12.22
N LEU A 185 11.57 -7.26 -11.53
CA LEU A 185 11.71 -7.41 -10.09
C LEU A 185 13.17 -7.66 -9.66
N ARG A 186 13.94 -8.43 -10.44
CA ARG A 186 15.38 -8.62 -10.20
C ARG A 186 16.17 -7.32 -10.36
N ALA A 187 15.73 -6.43 -11.25
CA ALA A 187 16.35 -5.13 -11.50
C ALA A 187 15.83 -4.01 -10.59
N TYR A 188 14.80 -4.28 -9.76
CA TYR A 188 14.17 -3.28 -8.91
C TYR A 188 15.11 -2.65 -7.87
N GLY A 189 16.05 -3.43 -7.34
CA GLY A 189 17.06 -2.96 -6.40
C GLY A 189 16.58 -2.78 -4.96
N ASN A 190 17.44 -2.19 -4.13
CA ASN A 190 17.32 -2.13 -2.67
C ASN A 190 16.34 -1.05 -2.18
N ARG A 191 15.07 -1.18 -2.54
CA ARG A 191 13.99 -0.25 -2.17
C ARG A 191 12.79 -1.00 -1.60
N PRO A 192 11.92 -0.35 -0.80
CA PRO A 192 10.76 -1.03 -0.24
C PRO A 192 9.77 -1.52 -1.30
N LEU A 193 9.29 -2.73 -1.13
CA LEU A 193 8.28 -3.39 -1.95
C LEU A 193 7.29 -4.12 -1.04
N LEU A 194 6.01 -3.76 -1.15
CA LEU A 194 4.92 -4.48 -0.52
C LEU A 194 4.23 -5.35 -1.56
N MET A 195 4.13 -6.66 -1.30
CA MET A 195 3.31 -7.57 -2.11
C MET A 195 2.09 -8.05 -1.32
N ILE A 196 0.92 -8.00 -1.94
CA ILE A 196 -0.34 -8.44 -1.33
C ILE A 196 -0.90 -9.63 -2.11
N GLY A 197 -1.11 -10.77 -1.45
CA GLY A 197 -1.54 -12.03 -2.07
C GLY A 197 -2.72 -12.68 -1.35
N GLY A 198 -3.48 -13.52 -2.06
CA GLY A 198 -4.51 -14.38 -1.49
C GLY A 198 -4.05 -15.83 -1.42
N ALA A 199 -4.33 -16.53 -0.32
CA ALA A 199 -3.89 -17.91 -0.11
C ALA A 199 -4.83 -18.99 -0.72
N ASP A 200 -6.06 -18.62 -1.12
CA ASP A 200 -7.11 -19.56 -1.54
C ASP A 200 -7.02 -20.05 -2.98
N ARG A 201 -6.01 -19.59 -3.73
CA ARG A 201 -5.82 -19.91 -5.16
C ARG A 201 -4.44 -20.51 -5.40
N ALA A 202 -4.35 -21.84 -5.42
CA ALA A 202 -3.09 -22.57 -5.43
C ALA A 202 -2.08 -22.07 -6.48
N ARG A 203 -2.49 -21.95 -7.75
CA ARG A 203 -1.61 -21.47 -8.83
C ARG A 203 -1.10 -20.05 -8.55
N GLN A 204 -2.00 -19.11 -8.26
CA GLN A 204 -1.64 -17.71 -8.02
C GLN A 204 -0.79 -17.56 -6.76
N TYR A 205 -1.03 -18.37 -5.73
CA TYR A 205 -0.23 -18.39 -4.51
C TYR A 205 1.19 -18.93 -4.77
N THR A 206 1.34 -19.96 -5.61
CA THR A 206 2.67 -20.42 -6.06
C THR A 206 3.41 -19.34 -6.85
N GLU A 207 2.74 -18.67 -7.79
CA GLU A 207 3.34 -17.54 -8.52
C GLU A 207 3.77 -16.42 -7.56
N PHE A 208 2.93 -16.09 -6.57
CA PHE A 208 3.25 -15.13 -5.52
C PHE A 208 4.48 -15.54 -4.69
N GLN A 209 4.60 -16.81 -4.31
CA GLN A 209 5.75 -17.31 -3.56
C GLN A 209 7.07 -17.18 -4.34
N ILE A 210 7.04 -17.44 -5.65
CA ILE A 210 8.20 -17.25 -6.53
C ILE A 210 8.60 -15.77 -6.58
N LEU A 211 7.63 -14.87 -6.73
CA LEU A 211 7.88 -13.43 -6.72
C LEU A 211 8.38 -12.95 -5.36
N ASN A 212 7.84 -13.46 -4.26
CA ASN A 212 8.31 -13.13 -2.92
C ASN A 212 9.75 -13.54 -2.68
N SER A 213 10.13 -14.76 -3.07
CA SER A 213 11.51 -15.22 -2.99
C SER A 213 12.44 -14.36 -3.85
N THR A 214 12.00 -14.00 -5.07
CA THR A 214 12.76 -13.11 -5.96
C THR A 214 12.92 -11.71 -5.35
N ALA A 215 11.85 -11.15 -4.78
CA ALA A 215 11.85 -9.85 -4.12
C ALA A 215 12.80 -9.80 -2.92
N LYS A 216 12.81 -10.82 -2.07
CA LYS A 216 13.73 -10.88 -0.92
C LYS A 216 15.20 -10.90 -1.35
N ILE A 217 15.51 -11.52 -2.48
CA ILE A 217 16.86 -11.54 -3.06
C ILE A 217 17.20 -10.19 -3.68
N ALA A 218 16.29 -9.60 -4.44
CA ALA A 218 16.53 -8.37 -5.19
C ALA A 218 16.52 -7.10 -4.32
N CYS A 219 15.62 -7.05 -3.34
CA CYS A 219 15.35 -5.86 -2.53
C CYS A 219 16.01 -5.90 -1.15
N GLY A 220 16.47 -7.07 -0.68
CA GLY A 220 16.79 -7.28 0.74
C GLY A 220 15.55 -7.72 1.54
N LYS A 221 15.77 -8.49 2.61
CA LYS A 221 14.68 -9.07 3.43
C LYS A 221 13.89 -8.01 4.17
N GLU A 222 14.56 -6.93 4.56
CA GLU A 222 14.03 -5.76 5.26
C GLU A 222 13.13 -4.90 4.37
N ASN A 223 13.31 -4.95 3.05
CA ASN A 223 12.52 -4.13 2.11
C ASN A 223 11.37 -4.90 1.45
N ALA A 224 11.40 -6.24 1.49
CA ALA A 224 10.37 -7.08 0.89
C ALA A 224 9.29 -7.48 1.92
N ALA A 225 8.25 -6.64 2.04
CA ALA A 225 7.11 -6.88 2.92
C ALA A 225 5.98 -7.64 2.19
N VAL A 226 5.21 -8.44 2.96
CA VAL A 226 4.05 -9.16 2.42
C VAL A 226 2.81 -9.01 3.31
N ILE A 227 1.64 -8.93 2.68
CA ILE A 227 0.33 -9.13 3.32
C ILE A 227 -0.35 -10.31 2.61
N ILE A 228 -0.71 -11.33 3.38
CA ILE A 228 -1.43 -12.50 2.87
C ILE A 228 -2.84 -12.49 3.45
N GLU A 229 -3.83 -12.40 2.58
CA GLU A 229 -5.23 -12.56 2.94
C GLU A 229 -5.64 -14.02 2.78
N ALA A 230 -6.57 -14.47 3.63
CA ALA A 230 -7.06 -15.84 3.57
C ALA A 230 -7.72 -16.16 2.22
N ARG A 231 -8.41 -15.19 1.61
CA ARG A 231 -9.10 -15.35 0.34
C ARG A 231 -9.05 -14.09 -0.52
N GLY A 232 -9.03 -14.26 -1.83
CA GLY A 232 -9.23 -13.19 -2.81
C GLY A 232 -8.16 -13.12 -3.90
N PHE A 233 -8.35 -12.18 -4.83
CA PHE A 233 -7.40 -11.92 -5.91
C PHE A 233 -7.62 -10.52 -6.50
N GLY A 234 -6.54 -9.91 -6.97
CA GLY A 234 -6.55 -8.57 -7.55
C GLY A 234 -6.98 -7.51 -6.54
N PRO A 235 -7.65 -6.43 -6.98
CA PRO A 235 -7.93 -5.26 -6.14
C PRO A 235 -8.78 -5.55 -4.90
N LYS A 236 -9.59 -6.62 -4.94
CA LYS A 236 -10.46 -7.02 -3.82
C LYS A 236 -9.70 -7.47 -2.57
N LEU A 237 -8.40 -7.78 -2.70
CA LEU A 237 -7.54 -8.07 -1.56
C LEU A 237 -7.36 -6.86 -0.64
N VAL A 238 -7.53 -5.64 -1.15
CA VAL A 238 -7.50 -4.44 -0.32
C VAL A 238 -8.91 -3.86 -0.21
N ASN A 239 -9.41 -3.81 1.02
CA ASN A 239 -10.77 -3.41 1.32
C ASN A 239 -10.79 -2.48 2.55
N ARG A 240 -11.99 -2.03 2.95
CA ARG A 240 -12.16 -1.09 4.07
C ARG A 240 -11.57 -1.57 5.40
N TYR A 241 -11.37 -2.88 5.59
CA TYR A 241 -10.88 -3.47 6.83
C TYR A 241 -9.36 -3.51 6.92
N ASN A 242 -8.66 -3.69 5.80
CA ASN A 242 -7.20 -3.84 5.78
C ASN A 242 -6.45 -2.70 5.06
N ILE A 243 -7.15 -1.80 4.36
CA ILE A 243 -6.53 -0.64 3.69
C ILE A 243 -5.64 0.17 4.64
N ARG A 244 -6.05 0.32 5.90
CA ARG A 244 -5.27 1.01 6.92
C ARG A 244 -3.87 0.41 7.07
N ARG A 245 -3.77 -0.92 7.12
CA ARG A 245 -2.48 -1.65 7.20
C ARG A 245 -1.58 -1.36 6.00
N VAL A 246 -2.18 -1.26 4.81
CA VAL A 246 -1.45 -0.91 3.58
C VAL A 246 -0.93 0.53 3.62
N LEU A 247 -1.76 1.47 4.09
CA LEU A 247 -1.36 2.88 4.21
C LEU A 247 -0.35 3.12 5.35
N ASP A 248 -0.45 2.37 6.45
CA ASP A 248 0.53 2.41 7.54
C ASP A 248 1.90 1.89 7.09
N TRP A 249 1.94 0.90 6.18
CA TRP A 249 3.18 0.43 5.58
C TRP A 249 3.90 1.53 4.78
N ILE A 250 3.16 2.40 4.05
CA ILE A 250 3.79 3.52 3.33
C ILE A 250 4.60 4.43 4.27
N LYS A 251 4.15 4.61 5.52
CA LYS A 251 4.87 5.42 6.52
C LYS A 251 6.10 4.73 7.09
N ASN A 252 6.06 3.40 7.19
CA ASN A 252 7.12 2.57 7.77
C ASN A 252 7.39 1.36 6.86
N PRO A 253 8.03 1.59 5.70
CA PRO A 253 8.01 0.62 4.62
C PRO A 253 9.05 -0.50 4.77
N ARG A 254 9.99 -0.35 5.71
CA ARG A 254 11.02 -1.35 6.04
C ARG A 254 10.60 -2.18 7.24
N LEU A 255 10.80 -3.49 7.13
CA LEU A 255 10.68 -4.42 8.25
C LEU A 255 11.81 -4.18 9.26
N PRO A 256 11.53 -4.34 10.56
CA PRO A 256 12.58 -4.24 11.58
C PRO A 256 13.65 -5.30 11.35
N GLU A 257 14.90 -4.93 11.62
CA GLU A 257 16.01 -5.88 11.61
C GLU A 257 15.81 -6.91 12.73
N ILE A 258 15.77 -8.19 12.36
CA ILE A 258 15.71 -9.27 13.34
C ILE A 258 17.15 -9.49 13.81
N VAL A 259 17.48 -8.96 14.98
CA VAL A 259 18.74 -9.27 15.67
C VAL A 259 18.61 -10.68 16.20
N ASP A 260 19.28 -11.65 15.56
CA ASP A 260 19.35 -13.01 16.07
C ASP A 260 20.12 -12.98 17.40
N PHE A 261 19.40 -13.15 18.51
CA PHE A 261 20.05 -13.41 19.79
C PHE A 261 20.77 -14.75 19.69
N SER A 262 22.11 -14.71 19.75
CA SER A 262 22.91 -15.94 19.82
C SER A 262 22.46 -16.78 21.02
N THR A 263 21.98 -17.99 20.74
CA THR A 263 21.66 -19.00 21.75
C THR A 263 22.89 -19.45 22.56
N ALA A 264 24.10 -18.99 22.22
CA ALA A 264 25.31 -19.19 23.02
C ALA A 264 25.20 -18.56 24.43
N ALA A 265 24.30 -17.59 24.65
CA ALA A 265 24.06 -17.05 25.99
C ALA A 265 23.21 -17.99 26.88
N ILE A 266 22.56 -19.00 26.31
CA ILE A 266 21.69 -19.94 27.05
C ILE A 266 22.46 -21.21 27.48
N SER A 267 23.61 -21.51 26.87
CA SER A 267 24.44 -22.67 27.25
C SER A 267 25.25 -22.48 28.54
N GLY A 268 25.15 -21.32 29.20
CA GLY A 268 25.83 -21.02 30.47
C GLY A 268 24.98 -21.24 31.73
N TYR A 269 23.71 -21.62 31.57
CA TYR A 269 22.82 -21.91 32.70
C TYR A 269 22.70 -23.42 32.86
N GLU A 270 23.59 -24.03 33.64
CA GLU A 270 23.35 -25.36 34.19
C GLU A 270 22.11 -25.28 35.09
N PRO A 271 21.09 -26.14 34.91
CA PRO A 271 20.01 -26.24 35.88
C PRO A 271 20.63 -26.74 37.19
N GLN A 272 20.53 -25.95 38.27
CA GLN A 272 20.76 -26.49 39.61
C GLN A 272 19.84 -27.70 39.79
N ALA A 273 20.45 -28.85 40.09
CA ALA A 273 19.74 -30.09 40.35
C ALA A 273 18.62 -29.82 41.37
N ALA A 274 17.38 -30.07 40.96
CA ALA A 274 16.24 -30.07 41.86
C ALA A 274 16.48 -31.17 42.89
N GLY A 275 16.57 -30.78 44.17
CA GLY A 275 16.63 -31.71 45.27
C GLY A 275 15.43 -32.65 45.23
N GLU A 276 15.69 -33.93 45.48
CA GLU A 276 14.71 -34.99 45.62
C GLU A 276 13.64 -34.57 46.64
N ASN A 277 12.43 -34.28 46.17
CA ASN A 277 11.23 -34.36 46.99
C ASN A 277 10.45 -35.59 46.53
N SER A 278 10.51 -36.63 47.35
CA SER A 278 9.72 -37.85 47.25
C SER A 278 8.22 -37.49 47.27
N PHE A 279 7.54 -37.69 46.14
CA PHE A 279 6.08 -37.78 46.12
C PHE A 279 5.72 -39.24 46.43
N SER A 280 5.05 -39.46 47.55
CA SER A 280 4.39 -40.72 47.88
C SER A 280 3.14 -40.89 47.02
N ASP A 281 3.01 -42.06 46.39
CA ASP A 281 1.82 -42.47 45.63
C ASP A 281 0.59 -42.51 46.55
N GLU A 282 -0.38 -41.63 46.32
CA GLU A 282 -1.76 -41.80 46.80
C GLU A 282 -2.63 -42.39 45.67
N GLU A 283 -3.31 -43.49 45.98
CA GLU A 283 -4.23 -44.20 45.08
C GLU A 283 -5.40 -43.32 44.60
N PRO A 284 -5.94 -43.58 43.38
CA PRO A 284 -7.06 -42.82 42.84
C PRO A 284 -8.37 -43.22 43.54
N GLY A 285 -8.90 -42.30 44.34
CA GLY A 285 -10.23 -42.40 44.95
C GLY A 285 -11.35 -42.45 43.91
N THR A 286 -12.24 -43.43 44.09
CA THR A 286 -13.49 -43.63 43.36
C THR A 286 -14.46 -42.45 43.55
N LEU A 287 -14.97 -41.90 42.45
CA LEU A 287 -16.07 -40.92 42.48
C LEU A 287 -17.41 -41.65 42.69
N PRO A 288 -18.28 -41.22 43.62
CA PRO A 288 -19.63 -41.73 43.70
C PRO A 288 -20.48 -41.11 42.59
N ALA A 289 -21.26 -41.98 41.93
CA ALA A 289 -22.41 -41.58 41.13
C ALA A 289 -23.55 -41.22 42.08
N ASP A 290 -24.13 -40.03 41.93
CA ASP A 290 -25.57 -39.79 41.81
C ASP A 290 -25.93 -38.30 42.01
N GLU A 291 -27.10 -37.96 41.46
CA GLU A 291 -27.87 -36.71 41.56
C GLU A 291 -27.46 -35.55 40.64
N TYR A 292 -28.21 -35.38 39.55
CA TYR A 292 -29.09 -34.22 39.34
C TYR A 292 -30.21 -34.62 38.36
N GLU A 293 -31.46 -34.58 38.88
CA GLU A 293 -32.68 -34.35 38.10
C GLU A 293 -32.65 -33.00 37.37
#